data_AF-A0A250DI20-F1
#
_entry.id   AF-A0A250DI20-F1
#
_cell.length_a   1.000
_cell.length_b   1.000
_cell.length_c   1.000
_cell.angle_alpha   90.00
_cell.angle_beta   90.00
_cell.angle_gamma   90.00
#
_symmetry.space_group_name_H-M   'P 1'
#
loop_
_entity.id
_entity.type
_entity.pdbx_description
1 polymer ?
#
loop_
_entity_poly.entity_id
_entity_poly.type
_entity_poly.pdbx_seq_one_letter_code
_entity_poly.pdbx_strand_id
1 'polypeptide(L)' 'MGIYRHLTVSELQAMRTRLMASLQDRLASPTSAAHNGRSVQYQQNVAEIRKEIAALSEELEARGVGVSGGAVRGPIYIV' A
#
# COMPACT_ATOMS: atom_id res chain seq x y z
N MET A 1 -3.52 -14.54 4.77
CA MET A 1 -2.15 -14.82 4.27
C MET A 1 -2.01 -14.11 2.93
N GLY A 2 -1.45 -12.89 2.93
CA GLY A 2 -1.53 -11.92 1.83
C GLY A 2 -0.62 -12.20 0.63
N ILE A 3 -0.94 -11.56 -0.50
CA ILE A 3 -0.19 -11.58 -1.77
C ILE A 3 1.27 -11.10 -1.62
N TYR A 4 1.57 -10.39 -0.54
CA TYR A 4 2.85 -9.76 -0.24
C TYR A 4 3.81 -10.62 0.60
N ARG A 5 3.46 -11.88 0.88
CA ARG A 5 4.27 -12.80 1.72
C ARG A 5 5.72 -13.00 1.27
N HIS A 6 6.01 -12.78 -0.01
CA HIS A 6 7.33 -12.99 -0.61
C HIS A 6 8.25 -11.77 -0.48
N LEU A 7 7.70 -10.62 -0.09
CA LEU A 7 8.45 -9.39 0.11
C LEU A 7 8.87 -9.26 1.56
N THR A 8 10.04 -8.69 1.79
CA THR A 8 10.53 -8.28 3.12
C THR A 8 9.84 -6.99 3.58
N VAL A 9 9.95 -6.68 4.87
CA VAL A 9 9.40 -5.44 5.45
C VAL A 9 9.94 -4.18 4.76
N SER A 10 11.24 -4.15 4.48
CA SER A 10 11.89 -3.03 3.79
C SER A 10 11.39 -2.86 2.36
N GLU A 11 11.16 -3.97 1.65
CA GLU A 11 10.59 -3.95 0.30
C GLU A 11 9.14 -3.46 0.30
N LEU A 12 8.34 -3.84 1.31
CA LEU A 12 6.97 -3.36 1.46
C LEU A 12 6.92 -1.85 1.77
N GLN A 13 7.81 -1.36 2.63
CA GLN A 13 7.94 0.07 2.90
C GLN A 13 8.38 0.84 1.65
N ALA A 14 9.37 0.32 0.91
CA ALA A 14 9.82 0.93 -0.34
C ALA A 14 8.70 0.99 -1.39
N MET A 15 7.91 -0.08 -1.51
CA MET A 15 6.77 -0.15 -2.42
C MET A 15 5.68 0.85 -2.03
N ARG A 16 5.34 0.93 -0.73
CA ARG A 16 4.39 1.93 -0.21
C ARG A 16 4.84 3.36 -0.54
N THR A 17 6.11 3.68 -0.30
CA THR A 17 6.67 5.02 -0.59
C THR A 17 6.59 5.35 -2.08
N ARG A 18 6.91 4.41 -2.97
CA ARG A 18 6.78 4.60 -4.42
C ARG A 18 5.33 4.85 -4.84
N LEU A 19 4.39 4.09 -4.31
CA LEU A 19 2.96 4.26 -4.62
C LEU A 19 2.43 5.59 -4.10
N MET A 20 2.83 6.02 -2.90
CA MET A 20 2.46 7.34 -2.36
C MET A 20 3.03 8.48 -3.20
N ALA A 21 4.29 8.39 -3.62
CA ALA A 21 4.90 9.39 -4.49
C ALA A 21 4.17 9.47 -5.85
N SER A 22 3.83 8.32 -6.44
CA SER A 22 3.05 8.27 -7.68
C SER A 22 1.64 8.85 -7.52
N LEU A 23 0.98 8.56 -6.41
CA LEU A 23 -0.33 9.13 -6.09
C LEU A 23 -0.25 10.65 -5.96
N GLN A 24 0.78 11.15 -5.29
CA GLN A 24 0.98 12.58 -5.07
C GLN A 24 1.32 13.32 -6.36
N ASP A 25 2.20 12.77 -7.20
CA ASP A 25 2.51 13.32 -8.53
C ASP A 25 1.24 13.51 -9.38
N ARG A 26 0.38 12.49 -9.38
CA ARG A 26 -0.90 12.53 -10.08
C ARG A 26 -1.85 13.60 -9.53
N LEU A 27 -2.02 13.65 -8.20
CA LEU A 27 -2.88 14.64 -7.56
C LEU A 27 -2.34 16.08 -7.68
N ALA A 28 -1.02 16.26 -7.75
CA ALA A 28 -0.36 17.55 -7.90
C ALA A 28 -0.33 18.03 -9.37
N SER A 29 -0.44 17.11 -10.33
CA SER A 29 -0.55 17.47 -11.74
C SER A 29 -1.85 18.26 -11.97
N PRO A 30 -1.83 19.39 -12.72
CA PRO A 30 -3.00 20.22 -12.91
C PRO A 30 -4.16 19.37 -13.46
N THR A 31 -5.19 19.19 -12.64
CA THR A 31 -6.42 18.47 -13.00
C THR A 31 -7.28 19.34 -13.92
N SER A 32 -6.67 19.93 -14.96
CA SER A 32 -7.34 20.74 -15.96
C SER A 32 -7.58 19.90 -17.21
N ALA A 33 -8.84 19.89 -17.65
CA ALA A 33 -9.38 19.23 -18.84
C ALA A 33 -9.67 17.72 -18.72
N ALA A 34 -10.67 17.38 -17.91
CA ALA A 34 -11.53 16.24 -18.22
C ALA A 34 -12.23 16.45 -19.58
N HIS A 35 -11.59 16.03 -20.67
CA HIS A 35 -12.20 15.95 -21.98
C HIS A 35 -12.24 14.47 -22.42
N ASN A 36 -13.44 13.94 -22.67
CA ASN A 36 -13.71 12.67 -23.36
C ASN A 36 -13.21 11.37 -22.68
N GLY A 37 -13.80 10.97 -21.54
CA GLY A 37 -13.71 9.59 -21.01
C GLY A 37 -12.45 9.23 -20.20
N ARG A 38 -11.35 9.99 -20.34
CA ARG A 38 -10.10 9.77 -19.57
C ARG A 38 -10.21 10.08 -18.08
N SER A 39 -11.16 10.90 -17.66
CA SER A 39 -11.36 11.27 -16.24
C SER A 39 -11.85 10.11 -15.37
N VAL A 40 -12.74 9.26 -15.89
CA VAL A 40 -13.26 8.09 -15.18
C VAL A 40 -12.14 7.05 -14.99
N GLN A 41 -11.37 6.79 -16.05
CA GLN A 41 -10.21 5.88 -15.97
C GLN A 41 -9.13 6.41 -15.02
N TYR A 42 -8.93 7.72 -14.98
CA TYR A 42 -8.03 8.38 -14.03
C TYR A 42 -8.48 8.19 -12.58
N GLN A 43 -9.76 8.42 -12.28
CA GLN A 43 -10.34 8.21 -10.95
C GLN A 43 -10.26 6.75 -10.50
N GLN A 44 -10.54 5.80 -11.41
CA GLN A 44 -10.41 4.37 -11.13
C GLN A 44 -8.98 4.01 -10.76
N ASN A 45 -7.99 4.51 -11.51
CA ASN A 45 -6.59 4.21 -11.26
C ASN A 45 -6.11 4.79 -9.90
N VAL A 46 -6.55 6.00 -9.54
CA VAL A 46 -6.30 6.59 -8.22
C VAL A 46 -6.92 5.76 -7.09
N ALA A 47 -8.14 5.27 -7.27
CA ALA A 47 -8.81 4.42 -6.30
C ALA A 47 -8.09 3.08 -6.10
N GLU A 48 -7.62 2.45 -7.18
CA GLU A 48 -6.84 1.20 -7.11
C GLU A 48 -5.50 1.42 -6.38
N ILE A 49 -4.76 2.50 -6.68
CA ILE A 49 -3.52 2.83 -5.97
C ILE A 49 -3.77 3.04 -4.47
N ARG A 50 -4.87 3.69 -4.09
CA ARG A 50 -5.24 3.87 -2.68
C ARG A 50 -5.55 2.54 -1.98
N LYS A 51 -6.27 1.63 -2.65
CA LYS A 51 -6.54 0.29 -2.12
C LYS A 51 -5.24 -0.50 -1.92
N GLU A 52 -4.31 -0.40 -2.87
CA GLU A 52 -3.04 -1.10 -2.79
C GLU A 52 -2.17 -0.58 -1.64
N ILE A 53 -2.13 0.75 -1.42
CA ILE A 53 -1.47 1.36 -0.26
C ILE A 53 -2.10 0.88 1.05
N ALA A 54 -3.43 0.75 1.11
CA ALA A 54 -4.14 0.27 2.29
C ALA A 54 -3.78 -1.20 2.58
N ALA A 55 -3.77 -2.06 1.56
CA ALA A 55 -3.40 -3.47 1.69
C ALA A 55 -1.94 -3.64 2.13
N LEU A 56 -1.01 -2.85 1.59
CA LEU A 56 0.40 -2.84 2.03
C LEU A 56 0.54 -2.37 3.48
N SER A 57 -0.23 -1.36 3.88
CA SER A 57 -0.23 -0.86 5.26
C SER A 57 -0.77 -1.92 6.23
N GLU A 58 -1.87 -2.59 5.88
CA GLU A 58 -2.42 -3.69 6.67
C GLU A 58 -1.43 -4.86 6.81
N GLU A 59 -0.72 -5.22 5.75
CA GLU A 59 0.32 -6.25 5.80
C GLU A 59 1.50 -5.84 6.69
N LEU A 60 1.92 -4.56 6.66
CA LEU A 60 2.96 -4.03 7.54
C LEU A 60 2.52 -4.06 9.01
N GLU A 61 1.28 -3.67 9.31
CA GLU A 61 0.68 -3.77 10.64
C GLU A 61 0.56 -5.22 11.11
N ALA A 62 0.11 -6.13 10.24
CA ALA A 62 0.02 -7.56 10.53
C ALA A 62 1.40 -8.20 10.82
N ARG A 63 2.47 -7.63 10.27
CA ARG A 63 3.87 -8.00 10.55
C ARG A 63 4.44 -7.33 11.79
N GLY A 64 3.66 -6.47 12.48
CA GLY A 64 4.09 -5.75 13.68
C GLY A 64 5.01 -4.57 13.41
N VAL A 65 5.08 -4.09 12.16
CA VAL A 65 5.94 -2.97 11.74
C VAL A 65 5.16 -1.67 11.95
N GLY A 66 5.08 -1.23 13.21
CA GLY A 66 4.26 -0.07 13.61
C GLY A 66 3.82 -0.14 15.07
N VAL A 67 3.80 -1.34 15.64
CA VAL A 67 3.57 -1.57 17.07
C VAL A 67 4.91 -1.65 17.78
N SER A 68 5.39 -0.51 18.29
CA SER A 68 6.38 -0.50 19.36
C SER A 68 5.78 -1.13 20.62
N GLY A 69 5.72 -2.46 20.66
CA GLY A 69 5.24 -3.22 21.82
C GLY A 69 4.30 -4.39 21.49
N GLY A 70 4.89 -5.57 21.27
CA GLY A 70 4.26 -6.84 21.68
C GLY A 70 3.21 -7.44 20.75
N ALA A 71 3.66 -8.34 19.88
CA ALA A 71 3.23 -9.74 19.90
C ALA A 71 4.04 -10.51 18.86
N VAL A 72 5.24 -10.93 19.23
CA VAL A 72 5.93 -12.02 18.52
C VAL A 72 5.05 -13.25 18.68
N ARG A 73 4.16 -13.51 17.72
CA ARG A 73 3.52 -14.81 17.56
C ARG A 73 4.58 -15.76 17.00
N GLY A 74 5.54 -16.13 17.85
CA GLY A 74 6.47 -17.22 17.60
C GLY A 74 5.73 -18.56 17.58
N PRO A 75 6.30 -19.59 16.94
CA PRO A 75 5.66 -20.91 16.86
C PRO A 75 5.47 -21.50 18.25
N ILE A 76 4.25 -21.97 18.55
CA ILE A 76 3.98 -22.83 19.70
C ILE A 76 4.55 -24.20 19.36
N TYR A 77 5.68 -24.56 19.94
CA TYR A 77 6.15 -25.95 19.97
C TYR A 77 5.33 -26.68 21.05
N ILE A 78 4.47 -27.59 20.63
CA ILE A 78 3.85 -28.57 21.51
C ILE A 78 4.86 -29.71 21.64
N VAL A 79 5.32 -29.98 22.86
CA VAL A 79 6.13 -31.17 23.23
C VAL A 79 5.26 -32.10 24.06
#